data_AF-A0A7S2PW47-F1
#
_entry.id   AF-A0A7S2PW47-F1
#
_cell.length_a   1.000
_cell.length_b   1.000
_cell.length_c   1.000
_cell.angle_alpha   90.00
_cell.angle_beta   90.00
_cell.angle_gamma   90.00
#
_symmetry.space_group_name_H-M   'P 1'
#
loop_
_entity.id
_entity.type
_entity.pdbx_description
1 polymer ?
#
loop_
_entity_poly.entity_id
_entity_poly.type
_entity_poly.pdbx_seq_one_letter_code
_entity_poly.pdbx_strand_id
1 'polypeptide(L)'
;MMPSITMAAALMSAALLILQAQSFAPPTSSLCYRSKVSPQLQQLKPKKSSYTTSLHLYNKFHEYAWEKLHYNDESSYASTVPDNLKTNKSPVKGSDNNVVTACIRSMSEFRKSNTTSNNNVEALRLVRSAFLETQTESSEALKSPMAIHVLNFVMFPTTHIRDASSGAPVGLPIFGADIVSLPGNKHLVALDFQPVLPVNNDDESSTKLFPEQYSHLESKLLAIHGKYQKGSDEATEPLLAWGGDIPPQALRWFSPYALWTRLSDENAIQTVSTTVWDAYREYVDLYFELMDAVQEDLDDGKLEIILLEEKNNAVLSGQREYLEYRRINDPARPMLQRLYGKDWAEELIDGVLFPTL
;
A
#
# COMPACT_ATOMS: atom_id res chain seq x y z
N MET A 1 -30.03 19.07 36.16
CA MET A 1 -28.67 19.64 36.24
C MET A 1 -27.71 18.64 35.60
N MET A 2 -27.16 19.01 34.44
CA MET A 2 -25.87 18.56 33.89
C MET A 2 -24.72 19.10 34.80
N PRO A 3 -23.50 18.52 34.80
CA PRO A 3 -22.59 18.60 33.64
C PRO A 3 -21.77 17.34 33.30
N SER A 4 -21.79 17.01 32.00
CA SER A 4 -20.65 16.86 31.06
C SER A 4 -19.25 16.54 31.62
N ILE A 5 -18.73 15.33 31.30
CA ILE A 5 -17.29 15.07 31.05
C ILE A 5 -17.15 14.08 29.86
N THR A 6 -16.21 14.41 28.99
CA THR A 6 -16.00 14.03 27.59
C THR A 6 -15.48 12.59 27.38
N MET A 7 -16.14 11.80 26.51
CA MET A 7 -15.64 10.51 25.98
C MET A 7 -14.67 10.75 24.81
N ALA A 8 -13.38 10.45 25.01
CA ALA A 8 -12.39 10.30 23.95
C ALA A 8 -11.45 9.12 24.28
N ALA A 9 -10.98 8.43 23.23
CA ALA A 9 -10.00 7.33 23.21
C ALA A 9 -10.54 5.90 23.43
N ALA A 10 -10.96 5.27 22.32
CA ALA A 10 -11.00 3.81 22.18
C ALA A 10 -10.76 3.46 20.69
N LEU A 11 -9.50 3.20 20.32
CA LEU A 11 -9.08 2.62 19.04
C LEU A 11 -7.59 2.28 19.10
N MET A 12 -7.16 1.51 18.11
CA MET A 12 -5.80 1.23 17.69
C MET A 12 -5.24 -0.08 18.35
N SER A 13 -4.47 -1.00 17.74
CA SER A 13 -4.04 -1.38 16.38
C SER A 13 -2.99 -2.53 16.53
N ALA A 14 -2.63 -3.29 15.48
CA ALA A 14 -1.32 -4.00 15.46
C ALA A 14 -0.16 -3.00 15.21
N ALA A 15 -0.48 -1.80 14.74
CA ALA A 15 0.20 -0.53 14.94
C ALA A 15 -0.31 0.30 16.17
N LEU A 16 -0.92 -0.34 17.19
CA LEU A 16 -1.04 0.19 18.56
C LEU A 16 -0.68 -0.80 19.66
N LEU A 17 -0.43 -2.06 19.35
CA LEU A 17 0.10 -2.98 20.35
C LEU A 17 1.52 -2.59 20.82
N ILE A 18 2.13 -1.54 20.23
CA ILE A 18 3.50 -1.09 20.54
C ILE A 18 3.57 0.35 21.08
N LEU A 19 2.47 1.12 21.15
CA LEU A 19 2.49 2.52 21.63
C LEU A 19 2.20 2.69 23.15
N GLN A 20 2.31 1.63 23.95
CA GLN A 20 1.98 1.66 25.39
C GLN A 20 3.15 1.40 26.37
N ALA A 21 4.40 1.41 25.92
CA ALA A 21 5.54 1.34 26.84
C ALA A 21 6.50 2.50 26.61
N GLN A 22 6.34 3.57 27.42
CA GLN A 22 7.42 4.28 28.15
C GLN A 22 6.96 5.68 28.56
N SER A 23 6.70 5.83 29.87
CA SER A 23 6.72 7.10 30.60
C SER A 23 8.15 7.40 31.04
N PHE A 24 8.64 8.64 30.96
CA PHE A 24 9.35 9.35 32.05
C PHE A 24 9.71 10.81 31.63
N ALA A 25 9.96 11.62 32.67
CA ALA A 25 9.87 13.08 32.81
C ALA A 25 10.89 13.95 32.02
N PRO A 26 10.67 15.29 31.94
CA PRO A 26 11.47 16.19 31.10
C PRO A 26 12.68 16.77 31.83
N PRO A 27 13.72 17.22 31.12
CA PRO A 27 14.64 18.21 31.63
C PRO A 27 14.49 19.58 30.95
N THR A 28 14.89 20.55 31.75
CA THR A 28 14.74 22.00 31.71
C THR A 28 15.67 22.74 30.74
N SER A 29 15.12 23.80 30.14
CA SER A 29 15.70 25.09 29.71
C SER A 29 17.24 25.27 29.56
N SER A 30 17.65 25.88 28.44
CA SER A 30 18.38 27.18 28.47
C SER A 30 18.41 27.87 27.08
N LEU A 31 18.39 29.21 27.11
CA LEU A 31 18.39 30.17 26.00
C LEU A 31 19.79 30.33 25.36
N CYS A 32 19.88 30.71 24.07
CA CYS A 32 20.30 32.07 23.62
C CYS A 32 20.53 32.24 22.10
N TYR A 33 19.83 33.24 21.55
CA TYR A 33 20.28 34.35 20.67
C TYR A 33 20.93 34.18 19.26
N ARG A 34 20.16 34.69 18.27
CA ARG A 34 20.48 35.54 17.08
C ARG A 34 21.77 35.29 16.26
N SER A 35 21.63 35.24 14.94
CA SER A 35 21.73 36.45 14.09
C SER A 35 21.32 36.21 12.62
N LYS A 36 20.86 37.31 11.99
CA LYS A 36 20.49 37.46 10.58
C LYS A 36 21.74 37.51 9.71
N VAL A 37 21.66 37.08 8.45
CA VAL A 37 21.97 37.87 7.22
C VAL A 37 21.61 37.03 5.99
N SER A 38 20.84 37.63 5.08
CA SER A 38 20.72 37.25 3.67
C SER A 38 21.47 38.30 2.84
N PRO A 39 21.99 37.97 1.65
CA PRO A 39 21.25 38.43 0.46
C PRO A 39 21.30 37.49 -0.77
N GLN A 40 20.13 37.46 -1.41
CA GLN A 40 19.80 37.33 -2.83
C GLN A 40 20.91 37.06 -3.85
N LEU A 41 20.74 35.99 -4.64
CA LEU A 41 21.03 35.99 -6.07
C LEU A 41 19.79 35.50 -6.84
N GLN A 42 19.27 36.38 -7.70
CA GLN A 42 18.23 36.09 -8.69
C GLN A 42 18.85 35.39 -9.89
N GLN A 43 18.38 34.21 -10.30
CA GLN A 43 18.35 33.81 -11.72
C GLN A 43 17.16 32.88 -12.05
N LEU A 44 16.39 33.35 -13.03
CA LEU A 44 15.59 32.64 -14.04
C LEU A 44 14.52 31.63 -13.59
N LYS A 45 13.26 32.10 -13.65
CA LYS A 45 12.02 31.34 -13.44
C LYS A 45 11.67 30.48 -14.66
N PRO A 46 11.53 29.15 -14.54
CA PRO A 46 10.62 28.40 -15.39
C PRO A 46 9.17 28.60 -14.91
N LYS A 47 8.23 28.74 -15.85
CA LYS A 47 6.79 28.89 -15.59
C LYS A 47 6.31 27.75 -14.67
N LYS A 48 5.99 28.07 -13.42
CA LYS A 48 5.27 27.16 -12.52
C LYS A 48 3.88 26.93 -13.11
N SER A 49 3.59 25.69 -13.51
CA SER A 49 2.21 25.24 -13.63
C SER A 49 1.55 25.46 -12.27
N SER A 50 0.44 26.16 -12.27
CA SER A 50 -0.40 26.34 -11.09
C SER A 50 -0.96 24.96 -10.73
N TYR A 51 -0.31 24.27 -9.80
CA TYR A 51 -0.90 23.10 -9.18
C TYR A 51 -1.96 23.58 -8.19
N THR A 52 -3.22 23.50 -8.59
CA THR A 52 -4.37 23.49 -7.67
C THR A 52 -4.33 22.20 -6.86
N THR A 53 -3.49 22.15 -5.84
CA THR A 53 -3.49 21.10 -4.82
C THR A 53 -4.68 21.31 -3.88
N SER A 54 -5.88 20.80 -4.20
CA SER A 54 -6.99 20.99 -3.26
C SER A 54 -8.11 19.96 -3.05
N LEU A 55 -8.39 18.96 -3.89
CA LEU A 55 -9.66 18.21 -3.72
C LEU A 55 -9.60 16.68 -3.56
N HIS A 56 -8.45 16.04 -3.77
CA HIS A 56 -8.39 14.56 -3.90
C HIS A 56 -7.07 13.99 -3.35
N LEU A 57 -6.76 14.24 -2.07
CA LEU A 57 -5.43 13.96 -1.50
C LEU A 57 -5.02 12.49 -1.68
N TYR A 58 -5.93 11.55 -1.38
CA TYR A 58 -5.67 10.12 -1.49
C TYR A 58 -6.21 9.50 -2.78
N ASN A 59 -7.27 10.09 -3.35
CA ASN A 59 -7.84 9.70 -4.64
C ASN A 59 -6.77 9.62 -5.74
N LYS A 60 -5.80 10.54 -5.78
CA LYS A 60 -4.67 10.44 -6.75
C LYS A 60 -3.84 9.16 -6.61
N PHE A 61 -3.71 8.61 -5.40
CA PHE A 61 -3.02 7.33 -5.17
C PHE A 61 -3.85 6.19 -5.72
N HIS A 62 -5.15 6.18 -5.39
CA HIS A 62 -6.07 5.16 -5.84
C HIS A 62 -6.15 5.12 -7.38
N GLU A 63 -6.37 6.27 -8.02
CA GLU A 63 -6.52 6.35 -9.47
C GLU A 63 -5.24 6.04 -10.24
N TYR A 64 -4.06 6.44 -9.73
CA TYR A 64 -2.79 6.24 -10.45
C TYR A 64 -2.53 4.78 -10.86
N ALA A 65 -2.72 3.84 -9.94
CA ALA A 65 -2.50 2.42 -10.23
C ALA A 65 -3.63 1.83 -11.09
N TRP A 66 -4.88 2.27 -10.91
CA TRP A 66 -6.02 1.82 -11.73
C TRP A 66 -5.94 2.35 -13.18
N GLU A 67 -5.48 3.59 -13.38
CA GLU A 67 -5.24 4.16 -14.72
C GLU A 67 -4.20 3.35 -15.50
N LYS A 68 -3.14 2.89 -14.82
CA LYS A 68 -2.10 2.02 -15.40
C LYS A 68 -2.62 0.63 -15.78
N LEU A 69 -3.64 0.14 -15.08
CA LEU A 69 -4.33 -1.11 -15.42
C LEU A 69 -5.36 -0.95 -16.52
N HIS A 70 -5.55 0.27 -17.05
CA HIS A 70 -6.62 0.62 -17.98
C HIS A 70 -8.01 0.18 -17.47
N TYR A 71 -8.19 0.18 -16.15
CA TYR A 71 -9.43 -0.24 -15.52
C TYR A 71 -10.55 0.75 -15.81
N ASN A 72 -11.74 0.24 -16.14
CA ASN A 72 -12.91 1.04 -16.44
C ASN A 72 -14.13 0.52 -15.66
N ASP A 73 -14.63 1.34 -14.74
CA ASP A 73 -15.82 1.06 -13.92
C ASP A 73 -17.08 0.78 -14.78
N GLU A 74 -17.16 1.28 -16.02
CA GLU A 74 -18.29 1.02 -16.93
C GLU A 74 -18.24 -0.36 -17.58
N SER A 75 -17.07 -1.01 -17.60
CA SER A 75 -16.94 -2.37 -18.13
C SER A 75 -17.27 -3.39 -17.04
N SER A 76 -18.55 -3.77 -16.94
CA SER A 76 -19.07 -4.69 -15.90
C SER A 76 -18.35 -6.05 -15.85
N TYR A 77 -17.60 -6.41 -16.89
CA TYR A 77 -16.88 -7.67 -16.99
C TYR A 77 -15.53 -7.69 -16.25
N ALA A 78 -14.94 -6.53 -15.94
CA ALA A 78 -13.62 -6.48 -15.33
C ALA A 78 -13.66 -6.59 -13.80
N SER A 79 -14.79 -6.26 -13.16
CA SER A 79 -14.89 -6.20 -11.70
C SER A 79 -15.22 -7.56 -11.10
N THR A 80 -14.38 -8.04 -10.18
CA THR A 80 -14.62 -9.26 -9.40
C THR A 80 -15.31 -9.00 -8.06
N VAL A 81 -15.64 -7.73 -7.76
CA VAL A 81 -16.26 -7.34 -6.48
C VAL A 81 -17.78 -7.54 -6.55
N PRO A 82 -18.38 -8.28 -5.61
CA PRO A 82 -19.84 -8.36 -5.47
C PRO A 82 -20.47 -6.97 -5.33
N ASP A 83 -21.63 -6.73 -5.97
CA ASP A 83 -22.25 -5.40 -6.02
C ASP A 83 -22.52 -4.79 -4.62
N ASN A 84 -22.86 -5.63 -3.64
CA ASN A 84 -23.09 -5.22 -2.24
C ASN A 84 -21.80 -4.78 -1.51
N LEU A 85 -20.63 -5.12 -2.05
CA LEU A 85 -19.32 -4.80 -1.45
C LEU A 85 -18.60 -3.66 -2.17
N LYS A 86 -19.02 -3.27 -3.38
CA LYS A 86 -18.39 -2.19 -4.17
C LYS A 86 -18.32 -0.86 -3.43
N THR A 87 -19.35 -0.53 -2.66
CA THR A 87 -19.36 0.68 -1.83
C THR A 87 -20.16 0.50 -0.56
N ASN A 88 -19.75 1.20 0.50
CA ASN A 88 -20.50 1.32 1.74
C ASN A 88 -20.20 2.69 2.38
N LYS A 89 -21.12 3.20 3.20
CA LYS A 89 -21.00 4.52 3.84
C LYS A 89 -21.30 4.42 5.32
N SER A 90 -20.46 5.06 6.13
CA SER A 90 -20.65 5.21 7.57
C SER A 90 -20.75 6.69 7.93
N PRO A 91 -21.69 7.12 8.77
CA PRO A 91 -21.68 8.49 9.29
C PRO A 91 -20.43 8.75 10.14
N VAL A 92 -19.89 9.96 10.07
CA VAL A 92 -18.78 10.40 10.94
C VAL A 92 -19.37 10.81 12.29
N LYS A 93 -18.86 10.22 13.38
CA LYS A 93 -19.33 10.55 14.73
C LYS A 93 -19.13 12.04 15.03
N GLY A 94 -20.21 12.73 15.42
CA GLY A 94 -20.17 14.15 15.77
C GLY A 94 -20.28 15.10 14.57
N SER A 95 -20.64 14.58 13.39
CA SER A 95 -21.01 15.37 12.22
C SER A 95 -22.28 14.81 11.61
N ASP A 96 -23.26 15.67 11.35
CA ASP A 96 -24.54 15.25 10.76
C ASP A 96 -24.44 15.03 9.24
N ASN A 97 -23.36 15.55 8.64
CA ASN A 97 -23.26 15.81 7.20
C ASN A 97 -22.10 15.05 6.54
N ASN A 98 -21.12 14.58 7.31
CA ASN A 98 -19.94 13.89 6.77
C ASN A 98 -20.07 12.37 6.88
N VAL A 99 -19.59 11.68 5.86
CA VAL A 99 -19.59 10.21 5.79
C VAL A 99 -18.18 9.70 5.48
N VAL A 100 -17.85 8.51 5.96
CA VAL A 100 -16.71 7.74 5.48
C VAL A 100 -17.25 6.78 4.42
N THR A 101 -16.82 6.98 3.18
CA THR A 101 -17.21 6.15 2.04
C THR A 101 -16.10 5.14 1.79
N ALA A 102 -16.45 3.85 1.75
CA ALA A 102 -15.61 2.81 1.19
C ALA A 102 -15.92 2.64 -0.30
N CYS A 103 -14.86 2.52 -1.09
CA CYS A 103 -14.88 2.18 -2.51
C CYS A 103 -13.94 0.98 -2.72
N ILE A 104 -14.52 -0.14 -3.15
CA ILE A 104 -13.80 -1.40 -3.33
C ILE A 104 -13.74 -1.70 -4.82
N ARG A 105 -12.52 -1.95 -5.32
CA ARG A 105 -12.28 -2.36 -6.70
C ARG A 105 -11.44 -3.63 -6.69
N SER A 106 -11.70 -4.53 -7.63
CA SER A 106 -10.89 -5.71 -7.87
C SER A 106 -11.10 -6.20 -9.28
N MET A 107 -10.04 -6.72 -9.90
CA MET A 107 -10.05 -7.30 -11.24
C MET A 107 -9.10 -8.50 -11.32
N SER A 108 -9.42 -9.47 -12.17
CA SER A 108 -8.61 -10.67 -12.42
C SER A 108 -8.38 -10.94 -13.92
N GLU A 109 -8.81 -10.02 -14.79
CA GLU A 109 -8.66 -10.11 -16.24
C GLU A 109 -8.02 -8.80 -16.72
N PHE A 110 -6.80 -8.86 -17.26
CA PHE A 110 -6.02 -7.66 -17.59
C PHE A 110 -5.92 -7.38 -19.09
N ARG A 111 -6.06 -8.41 -19.94
CA ARG A 111 -6.03 -8.31 -21.40
C ARG A 111 -7.43 -8.57 -22.00
N LYS A 112 -7.85 -7.71 -22.93
CA LYS A 112 -9.04 -7.98 -23.75
C LYS A 112 -8.73 -9.13 -24.71
N SER A 113 -9.47 -10.24 -24.60
CA SER A 113 -9.38 -11.39 -25.50
C SER A 113 -9.76 -11.00 -26.94
N ASN A 114 -8.81 -10.44 -27.68
CA ASN A 114 -8.95 -10.14 -29.11
C ASN A 114 -8.15 -11.11 -29.99
N THR A 115 -7.40 -12.04 -29.38
CA THR A 115 -6.57 -13.02 -30.09
C THR A 115 -7.14 -14.42 -29.93
N THR A 116 -7.26 -15.12 -31.06
CA THR A 116 -7.66 -16.54 -31.20
C THR A 116 -6.65 -17.53 -30.62
N SER A 117 -5.66 -17.08 -29.83
CA SER A 117 -4.70 -17.95 -29.14
C SER A 117 -5.33 -18.45 -27.85
N ASN A 118 -5.57 -19.76 -27.77
CA ASN A 118 -6.29 -20.45 -26.69
C ASN A 118 -5.70 -20.34 -25.27
N ASN A 119 -4.63 -19.57 -25.04
CA ASN A 119 -4.01 -19.44 -23.73
C ASN A 119 -3.92 -17.96 -23.34
N ASN A 120 -4.96 -17.43 -22.67
CA ASN A 120 -4.89 -16.15 -21.96
C ASN A 120 -3.99 -16.33 -20.73
N VAL A 121 -2.68 -16.14 -20.92
CA VAL A 121 -1.66 -16.29 -19.89
C VAL A 121 -1.30 -14.88 -19.41
N GLU A 122 -1.51 -14.61 -18.13
CA GLU A 122 -1.29 -13.30 -17.53
C GLU A 122 -0.30 -13.37 -16.37
N ALA A 123 0.65 -12.43 -16.32
CA ALA A 123 1.62 -12.31 -15.23
C ALA A 123 0.95 -11.95 -13.90
N LEU A 124 -0.12 -11.16 -13.95
CA LEU A 124 -0.98 -10.82 -12.81
C LEU A 124 -2.22 -11.71 -12.80
N ARG A 125 -2.64 -12.15 -11.60
CA ARG A 125 -3.88 -12.91 -11.42
C ARG A 125 -5.00 -12.13 -10.73
N LEU A 126 -4.63 -11.12 -9.94
CA LEU A 126 -5.59 -10.37 -9.14
C LEU A 126 -4.99 -9.03 -8.75
N VAL A 127 -5.74 -7.95 -8.99
CA VAL A 127 -5.47 -6.64 -8.39
C VAL A 127 -6.70 -6.22 -7.61
N ARG A 128 -6.50 -5.60 -6.45
CA ARG A 128 -7.60 -5.14 -5.60
C ARG A 128 -7.23 -3.96 -4.74
N SER A 129 -8.21 -3.11 -4.47
CA SER A 129 -8.08 -1.96 -3.59
C SER A 129 -9.27 -1.80 -2.67
N ALA A 130 -9.00 -1.48 -1.40
CA ALA A 130 -9.97 -0.86 -0.50
C ALA A 130 -9.57 0.59 -0.28
N PHE A 131 -10.41 1.50 -0.75
CA PHE A 131 -10.22 2.94 -0.58
C PHE A 131 -11.30 3.50 0.34
N LEU A 132 -10.92 4.11 1.46
CA LEU A 132 -11.84 4.76 2.38
C LEU A 132 -11.52 6.25 2.41
N GLU A 133 -12.54 7.09 2.22
CA GLU A 133 -12.39 8.54 2.23
C GLU A 133 -13.49 9.17 3.06
N THR A 134 -13.13 10.08 3.96
CA THR A 134 -14.11 10.94 4.61
C THR A 134 -14.52 12.03 3.64
N GLN A 135 -15.82 12.12 3.38
CA GLN A 135 -16.43 12.99 2.40
C GLN A 135 -17.45 13.93 3.04
N THR A 136 -17.61 15.12 2.46
CA THR A 136 -18.69 16.07 2.75
C THR A 136 -20.01 15.63 2.11
N GLU A 137 -21.10 16.36 2.36
CA GLU A 137 -22.38 16.14 1.65
C GLU A 137 -22.27 16.30 0.14
N SER A 138 -21.37 17.17 -0.33
CA SER A 138 -21.08 17.35 -1.75
C SER A 138 -20.19 16.24 -2.34
N SER A 139 -19.90 15.18 -1.56
CA SER A 139 -18.99 14.09 -1.92
C SER A 139 -17.55 14.54 -2.17
N GLU A 140 -17.14 15.67 -1.58
CA GLU A 140 -15.76 16.17 -1.65
C GLU A 140 -14.92 15.60 -0.51
N ALA A 141 -13.63 15.34 -0.76
CA ALA A 141 -12.73 14.83 0.27
C ALA A 141 -12.56 15.83 1.42
N LEU A 142 -12.87 15.41 2.65
CA LEU A 142 -12.73 16.25 3.84
C LEU A 142 -11.27 16.30 4.30
N LYS A 143 -10.71 17.52 4.29
CA LYS A 143 -9.39 17.81 4.85
C LYS A 143 -9.51 18.25 6.30
N SER A 144 -9.53 17.28 7.20
CA SER A 144 -9.60 17.51 8.64
C SER A 144 -8.64 16.57 9.37
N PRO A 145 -8.02 17.01 10.48
CA PRO A 145 -7.28 16.11 11.37
C PRO A 145 -8.12 14.97 11.94
N MET A 146 -9.46 15.06 11.83
CA MET A 146 -10.44 14.05 12.24
C MET A 146 -10.94 13.18 11.08
N ALA A 147 -10.42 13.36 9.87
CA ALA A 147 -10.80 12.54 8.72
C ALA A 147 -10.09 11.18 8.75
N ILE A 148 -10.78 10.19 8.21
CA ILE A 148 -10.25 8.87 7.86
C ILE A 148 -9.98 8.88 6.35
N HIS A 149 -8.74 8.60 5.96
CA HIS A 149 -8.32 8.37 4.58
C HIS A 149 -7.45 7.13 4.54
N VAL A 150 -7.86 6.10 3.81
CA VAL A 150 -7.13 4.82 3.74
C VAL A 150 -7.07 4.36 2.30
N LEU A 151 -5.89 4.00 1.86
CA LEU A 151 -5.68 3.18 0.67
C LEU A 151 -5.01 1.88 1.09
N ASN A 152 -5.65 0.76 0.79
CA ASN A 152 -5.02 -0.55 0.79
C ASN A 152 -5.08 -1.08 -0.65
N PHE A 153 -3.96 -1.16 -1.35
CA PHE A 153 -3.86 -1.58 -2.75
C PHE A 153 -2.88 -2.75 -2.87
N VAL A 154 -3.30 -3.84 -3.52
CA VAL A 154 -2.50 -5.07 -3.63
C VAL A 154 -2.60 -5.66 -5.03
N MET A 155 -1.46 -6.11 -5.55
CA MET A 155 -1.35 -6.83 -6.82
C MET A 155 -0.72 -8.20 -6.57
N PHE A 156 -1.39 -9.24 -7.03
CA PHE A 156 -0.97 -10.62 -6.89
C PHE A 156 -0.48 -11.15 -8.25
N PRO A 157 0.77 -11.64 -8.32
CA PRO A 157 1.25 -12.32 -9.51
C PRO A 157 0.67 -13.73 -9.61
N THR A 158 0.67 -14.29 -10.81
CA THR A 158 0.25 -15.65 -11.08
C THR A 158 1.19 -16.65 -10.40
N THR A 159 0.61 -17.64 -9.71
CA THR A 159 1.36 -18.61 -8.89
C THR A 159 1.96 -19.77 -9.70
N HIS A 160 1.55 -19.94 -10.95
CA HIS A 160 1.85 -21.12 -11.77
C HIS A 160 2.89 -20.86 -12.87
N ILE A 161 3.61 -19.75 -12.77
CA ILE A 161 4.67 -19.39 -13.70
C ILE A 161 5.90 -20.26 -13.44
N ARG A 162 6.45 -20.84 -14.52
CA ARG A 162 7.68 -21.63 -14.49
C ARG A 162 8.62 -21.17 -15.60
N ASP A 163 9.91 -21.32 -15.35
CA ASP A 163 10.92 -21.19 -16.37
C ASP A 163 10.82 -22.38 -17.34
N ALA A 164 10.61 -22.11 -18.64
CA ALA A 164 10.35 -23.14 -19.64
C ALA A 164 11.56 -24.05 -19.88
N SER A 165 12.78 -23.60 -19.55
CA SER A 165 14.01 -24.35 -19.78
C SER A 165 14.36 -25.30 -18.63
N SER A 166 14.15 -24.85 -17.39
CA SER A 166 14.54 -25.55 -16.17
C SER A 166 13.36 -26.20 -15.46
N GLY A 167 12.13 -25.78 -15.77
CA GLY A 167 10.93 -26.13 -15.02
C GLY A 167 10.90 -25.56 -13.60
N ALA A 168 11.79 -24.63 -13.24
CA ALA A 168 11.81 -24.04 -11.91
C ALA A 168 10.60 -23.10 -11.72
N PRO A 169 9.92 -23.11 -10.56
CA PRO A 169 8.86 -22.15 -10.27
C PRO A 169 9.43 -20.73 -10.15
N VAL A 170 8.70 -19.75 -10.67
CA VAL A 170 9.08 -18.34 -10.60
C VAL A 170 8.29 -17.65 -9.48
N GLY A 171 8.93 -17.46 -8.34
CA GLY A 171 8.35 -16.76 -7.19
C GLY A 171 8.47 -15.24 -7.33
N LEU A 172 7.37 -14.59 -7.71
CA LEU A 172 7.29 -13.12 -7.77
C LEU A 172 6.67 -12.56 -6.47
N PRO A 173 7.11 -11.38 -6.00
CA PRO A 173 6.55 -10.76 -4.80
C PRO A 173 5.15 -10.20 -5.05
N ILE A 174 4.36 -10.09 -3.97
CA ILE A 174 3.07 -9.40 -3.96
C ILE A 174 3.32 -7.91 -3.78
N PHE A 175 2.75 -7.05 -4.61
CA PHE A 175 2.77 -5.61 -4.33
C PHE A 175 1.81 -5.29 -3.20
N GLY A 176 2.27 -4.57 -2.18
CA GLY A 176 1.43 -4.08 -1.10
C GLY A 176 1.61 -2.60 -0.84
N ALA A 177 0.51 -1.85 -0.82
CA ALA A 177 0.48 -0.46 -0.39
C ALA A 177 -0.62 -0.23 0.63
N ASP A 178 -0.23 0.12 1.86
CA ASP A 178 -1.09 0.57 2.96
C ASP A 178 -0.74 2.02 3.28
N ILE A 179 -1.60 2.97 2.89
CA ILE A 179 -1.44 4.40 3.20
C ILE A 179 -2.65 4.82 4.03
N VAL A 180 -2.41 5.12 5.29
CA VAL A 180 -3.45 5.30 6.31
C VAL A 180 -3.29 6.65 6.97
N SER A 181 -4.36 7.43 7.01
CA SER A 181 -4.54 8.61 7.86
C SER A 181 -5.77 8.43 8.73
N LEU A 182 -5.57 8.49 10.03
CA LEU A 182 -6.62 8.36 11.02
C LEU A 182 -6.74 9.63 11.88
N PRO A 183 -7.88 9.82 12.57
CA PRO A 183 -8.08 10.91 13.49
C PRO A 183 -6.96 11.07 14.52
N GLY A 184 -6.54 12.32 14.73
CA GLY A 184 -5.53 12.68 15.72
C GLY A 184 -4.10 12.65 15.19
N ASN A 185 -3.92 12.99 13.91
CA ASN A 185 -2.63 13.11 13.24
C ASN A 185 -1.82 11.81 13.27
N LYS A 186 -2.49 10.69 12.99
CA LYS A 186 -1.87 9.35 12.96
C LYS A 186 -1.82 8.88 11.53
N HIS A 187 -0.62 8.86 10.98
CA HIS A 187 -0.39 8.43 9.62
C HIS A 187 0.55 7.22 9.63
N LEU A 188 0.22 6.23 8.80
CA LEU A 188 1.02 5.04 8.62
C LEU A 188 1.14 4.77 7.14
N VAL A 189 2.35 4.43 6.72
CA VAL A 189 2.66 4.06 5.34
C VAL A 189 3.44 2.75 5.37
N ALA A 190 2.97 1.76 4.62
CA ALA A 190 3.70 0.56 4.27
C ALA A 190 3.64 0.40 2.75
N LEU A 191 4.77 0.54 2.06
CA LEU A 191 4.91 0.25 0.62
C LEU A 191 5.96 -0.83 0.45
N ASP A 192 5.62 -1.94 -0.20
CA ASP A 192 6.53 -3.08 -0.26
C ASP A 192 6.26 -4.04 -1.43
N PHE A 193 7.30 -4.77 -1.80
CA PHE A 193 7.26 -5.94 -2.68
C PHE A 193 7.35 -7.17 -1.77
N GLN A 194 6.20 -7.59 -1.25
CA GLN A 194 6.08 -8.55 -0.16
C GLN A 194 6.50 -9.96 -0.61
N PRO A 195 7.43 -10.61 0.10
CA PRO A 195 7.98 -11.90 -0.32
C PRO A 195 6.97 -13.04 -0.16
N VAL A 196 6.66 -13.70 -1.28
CA VAL A 196 5.85 -14.94 -1.26
C VAL A 196 6.67 -16.10 -0.69
N LEU A 197 7.92 -16.24 -1.13
CA LEU A 197 8.85 -17.25 -0.63
C LEU A 197 9.71 -16.69 0.52
N PRO A 198 10.23 -17.54 1.44
CA PRO A 198 11.07 -17.07 2.54
C PRO A 198 12.32 -16.34 2.05
N VAL A 199 12.56 -15.17 2.62
CA VAL A 199 13.70 -14.29 2.38
C VAL A 199 14.54 -14.38 3.66
N ASN A 200 15.73 -14.99 3.57
CA ASN A 200 16.68 -15.10 4.69
C ASN A 200 17.26 -13.73 5.06
N ASN A 201 16.68 -13.05 6.05
CA ASN A 201 17.14 -11.73 6.50
C ASN A 201 18.45 -11.76 7.31
N ASP A 202 18.99 -12.94 7.60
CA ASP A 202 20.19 -13.11 8.44
C ASP A 202 21.52 -12.92 7.68
N ASP A 203 21.48 -12.82 6.34
CA ASP A 203 22.66 -12.63 5.49
C ASP A 203 22.38 -11.49 4.48
N GLU A 204 22.84 -10.28 4.80
CA GLU A 204 22.70 -9.08 3.96
C GLU A 204 23.27 -9.23 2.54
N SER A 205 24.07 -10.28 2.27
CA SER A 205 24.71 -10.50 0.98
C SER A 205 23.97 -11.47 0.05
N SER A 206 22.96 -12.21 0.52
CA SER A 206 22.36 -13.31 -0.26
C SER A 206 20.82 -13.33 -0.35
N THR A 207 20.12 -12.36 0.23
CA THR A 207 18.65 -12.37 0.17
C THR A 207 18.09 -11.74 -1.10
N LYS A 208 18.00 -12.54 -2.17
CA LYS A 208 17.33 -12.14 -3.40
C LYS A 208 15.82 -12.26 -3.24
N LEU A 209 15.12 -11.14 -3.38
CA LEU A 209 13.67 -11.07 -3.46
C LEU A 209 13.17 -11.52 -4.84
N PHE A 210 13.92 -11.22 -5.90
CA PHE A 210 13.52 -11.53 -7.27
C PHE A 210 14.26 -12.75 -7.81
N PRO A 211 13.66 -13.47 -8.78
CA PRO A 211 14.38 -14.43 -9.61
C PRO A 211 15.58 -13.78 -10.31
N GLU A 212 16.63 -14.56 -10.56
CA GLU A 212 17.91 -14.06 -11.08
C GLU A 212 17.77 -13.22 -12.36
N GLN A 213 16.89 -13.66 -13.28
CA GLN A 213 16.65 -12.96 -14.54
C GLN A 213 16.12 -11.52 -14.36
N TYR A 214 15.51 -11.21 -13.21
CA TYR A 214 14.96 -9.90 -12.88
C TYR A 214 15.81 -9.13 -11.85
N SER A 215 17.02 -9.60 -11.52
CA SER A 215 17.93 -8.96 -10.53
C SER A 215 18.25 -7.48 -10.82
N HIS A 216 18.20 -7.08 -12.09
CA HIS A 216 18.37 -5.67 -12.49
C HIS A 216 17.23 -4.77 -11.99
N LEU A 217 15.99 -5.29 -11.90
CA LEU A 217 14.84 -4.59 -11.31
C LEU A 217 14.92 -4.55 -9.79
N GLU A 218 15.46 -5.59 -9.15
CA GLU A 218 15.73 -5.59 -7.71
C GLU A 218 16.78 -4.53 -7.36
N SER A 219 17.80 -4.36 -8.20
CA SER A 219 18.79 -3.28 -8.05
C SER A 219 18.14 -1.88 -8.14
N LYS A 220 17.14 -1.70 -9.00
CA LYS A 220 16.32 -0.47 -9.04
C LYS A 220 15.51 -0.31 -7.76
N LEU A 221 14.88 -1.37 -7.25
CA LEU A 221 14.11 -1.34 -6.00
C LEU A 221 14.98 -0.92 -4.82
N LEU A 222 16.19 -1.48 -4.72
CA LEU A 222 17.19 -1.08 -3.71
C LEU A 222 17.54 0.41 -3.82
N ALA A 223 17.72 0.94 -5.03
CA ALA A 223 18.02 2.36 -5.25
C ALA A 223 16.84 3.27 -4.85
N ILE A 224 15.62 2.90 -5.21
CA ILE A 224 14.39 3.63 -4.80
C ILE A 224 14.25 3.57 -3.27
N HIS A 225 14.37 2.40 -2.65
CA HIS A 225 14.35 2.25 -1.20
C HIS A 225 15.40 3.14 -0.52
N GLY A 226 16.65 3.09 -1.00
CA GLY A 226 17.76 3.90 -0.51
C GLY A 226 17.47 5.39 -0.57
N LYS A 227 16.83 5.89 -1.63
CA LYS A 227 16.44 7.30 -1.78
C LYS A 227 15.51 7.80 -0.66
N TYR A 228 14.63 6.95 -0.12
CA TYR A 228 13.66 7.35 0.89
C TYR A 228 14.08 7.00 2.33
N GLN A 229 14.82 5.91 2.52
CA GLN A 229 15.23 5.40 3.84
C GLN A 229 16.66 5.73 4.24
N LYS A 230 17.54 6.13 3.30
CA LYS A 230 18.89 6.59 3.62
C LYS A 230 18.95 8.10 3.42
N GLY A 231 19.53 8.81 4.38
CA GLY A 231 19.97 10.19 4.18
C GLY A 231 20.94 10.28 3.00
N SER A 232 21.03 11.43 2.35
CA SER A 232 22.02 11.64 1.29
C SER A 232 23.47 11.46 1.76
N ASP A 233 23.70 11.61 3.07
CA ASP A 233 24.95 11.34 3.79
C ASP A 233 24.60 10.88 5.24
N GLU A 234 25.57 10.37 6.01
CA GLU A 234 25.39 9.94 7.42
C GLU A 234 24.78 11.01 8.34
N ALA A 235 24.86 12.29 7.96
CA ALA A 235 24.34 13.43 8.71
C ALA A 235 22.93 13.88 8.28
N THR A 236 22.33 13.29 7.25
CA THR A 236 21.01 13.69 6.74
C THR A 236 19.95 12.71 7.23
N GLU A 237 18.87 13.24 7.79
CA GLU A 237 17.72 12.41 8.18
C GLU A 237 17.05 11.79 6.94
N PRO A 238 16.52 10.56 7.04
CA PRO A 238 15.78 9.93 5.95
C PRO A 238 14.53 10.73 5.59
N LEU A 239 14.16 10.71 4.31
CA LEU A 239 12.94 11.37 3.84
C LEU A 239 11.68 10.74 4.45
N LEU A 240 11.73 9.44 4.74
CA LEU A 240 10.68 8.66 5.42
C LEU A 240 11.33 7.82 6.52
N ALA A 241 11.40 8.35 7.74
CA ALA A 241 11.99 7.64 8.88
C ALA A 241 11.28 6.32 9.18
N TRP A 242 12.04 5.30 9.61
CA TRP A 242 11.51 3.99 9.97
C TRP A 242 10.45 4.08 11.07
N GLY A 243 9.30 3.43 10.84
CA GLY A 243 8.12 3.51 11.70
C GLY A 243 8.20 2.75 13.03
N GLY A 244 9.37 2.20 13.37
CA GLY A 244 9.60 1.35 14.54
C GLY A 244 9.26 -0.13 14.28
N ASP A 245 9.22 -0.92 15.35
CA ASP A 245 9.12 -2.38 15.24
C ASP A 245 7.88 -2.85 14.46
N ILE A 246 8.13 -3.79 13.55
CA ILE A 246 7.10 -4.59 12.88
C ILE A 246 6.77 -5.78 13.80
N PRO A 247 5.49 -6.12 14.00
CA PRO A 247 5.12 -7.28 14.81
C PRO A 247 5.86 -8.56 14.37
N PRO A 248 6.42 -9.36 15.28
CA PRO A 248 7.22 -10.53 14.92
C PRO A 248 6.52 -11.50 13.96
N GLN A 249 5.22 -11.70 14.14
CA GLN A 249 4.40 -12.54 13.26
C GLN A 249 4.21 -11.98 11.84
N ALA A 250 4.43 -10.68 11.66
CA ALA A 250 4.31 -10.00 10.37
C ALA A 250 5.63 -9.92 9.60
N LEU A 251 6.78 -9.99 10.30
CA LEU A 251 8.12 -9.80 9.72
C LEU A 251 8.38 -10.67 8.49
N ARG A 252 7.88 -11.91 8.48
CA ARG A 252 8.03 -12.84 7.34
C ARG A 252 7.48 -12.27 6.02
N TRP A 253 6.54 -11.33 6.07
CA TRP A 253 5.86 -10.77 4.90
C TRP A 253 6.38 -9.40 4.48
N PHE A 254 7.44 -8.90 5.12
CA PHE A 254 8.11 -7.66 4.75
C PHE A 254 9.43 -7.97 4.04
N SER A 255 9.69 -7.27 2.94
CA SER A 255 10.98 -7.36 2.26
C SER A 255 12.02 -6.44 2.92
N PRO A 256 13.32 -6.62 2.63
CA PRO A 256 14.37 -5.68 3.00
C PRO A 256 14.21 -4.27 2.39
N TYR A 257 13.28 -4.12 1.44
CA TYR A 257 13.00 -2.89 0.72
C TYR A 257 11.67 -2.26 1.14
N ALA A 258 11.08 -2.68 2.25
CA ALA A 258 9.82 -2.11 2.72
C ALA A 258 9.99 -0.65 3.17
N LEU A 259 9.16 0.25 2.64
CA LEU A 259 8.97 1.58 3.22
C LEU A 259 7.91 1.51 4.32
N TRP A 260 8.36 1.37 5.55
CA TRP A 260 7.52 1.40 6.75
C TRP A 260 7.78 2.69 7.54
N THR A 261 6.78 3.57 7.60
CA THR A 261 6.90 4.84 8.33
C THR A 261 5.62 5.21 9.08
N ARG A 262 5.79 5.91 10.20
CA ARG A 262 4.72 6.51 10.99
C ARG A 262 4.96 8.01 11.04
N LEU A 263 3.96 8.80 10.65
CA LEU A 263 4.05 10.25 10.64
C LEU A 263 3.01 10.80 11.63
N SER A 264 3.45 11.74 12.48
CA SER A 264 2.59 12.36 13.49
C SER A 264 2.94 13.81 13.80
N ASP A 265 3.90 14.40 13.07
CA ASP A 265 4.24 15.82 13.16
C ASP A 265 3.25 16.70 12.36
N GLU A 266 3.37 18.01 12.53
CA GLU A 266 2.50 19.01 11.87
C GLU A 266 2.59 18.99 10.33
N ASN A 267 3.67 18.46 9.77
CA ASN A 267 3.89 18.34 8.33
C ASN A 267 3.46 16.96 7.77
N ALA A 268 2.94 16.05 8.60
CA ALA A 268 2.64 14.68 8.19
C ALA A 268 1.74 14.60 6.94
N ILE A 269 0.66 15.38 6.88
CA ILE A 269 -0.21 15.45 5.69
C ILE A 269 0.53 16.00 4.47
N GLN A 270 1.40 16.98 4.65
CA GLN A 270 2.22 17.53 3.57
C GLN A 270 3.18 16.44 3.05
N THR A 271 3.87 15.74 3.94
CA THR A 271 4.76 14.59 3.63
C THR A 271 4.02 13.48 2.90
N VAL A 272 2.80 13.13 3.34
CA VAL A 272 1.92 12.21 2.61
C VAL A 272 1.65 12.73 1.20
N SER A 273 1.27 14.00 1.07
CA SER A 273 0.89 14.58 -0.21
C SER A 273 2.04 14.71 -1.21
N THR A 274 3.30 14.72 -0.76
CA THR A 274 4.49 14.89 -1.60
C THR A 274 5.41 13.67 -1.56
N THR A 275 6.13 13.45 -0.46
CA THR A 275 7.19 12.44 -0.38
C THR A 275 6.63 11.03 -0.52
N VAL A 276 5.53 10.71 0.19
CA VAL A 276 4.87 9.41 0.09
C VAL A 276 4.25 9.22 -1.29
N TRP A 277 3.70 10.30 -1.88
CA TRP A 277 3.19 10.26 -3.25
C TRP A 277 4.27 9.93 -4.28
N ASP A 278 5.46 10.54 -4.16
CA ASP A 278 6.57 10.24 -5.05
C ASP A 278 7.07 8.80 -4.85
N ALA A 279 7.22 8.37 -3.59
CA ALA A 279 7.61 6.99 -3.29
C ALA A 279 6.59 5.97 -3.82
N TYR A 280 5.29 6.22 -3.63
CA TYR A 280 4.22 5.38 -4.13
C TYR A 280 4.31 5.21 -5.65
N ARG A 281 4.48 6.32 -6.39
CA ARG A 281 4.60 6.24 -7.85
C ARG A 281 5.80 5.42 -8.29
N GLU A 282 6.98 5.64 -7.69
CA GLU A 282 8.18 4.91 -8.04
C GLU A 282 8.07 3.40 -7.74
N TYR A 283 7.45 3.04 -6.60
CA TYR A 283 7.17 1.63 -6.27
C TYR A 283 6.15 0.99 -7.20
N VAL A 284 5.06 1.69 -7.51
CA VAL A 284 4.03 1.21 -8.45
C VAL A 284 4.62 1.05 -9.85
N ASP A 285 5.35 2.05 -10.34
CA ASP A 285 5.96 2.04 -11.67
C ASP A 285 6.94 0.90 -11.83
N LEU A 286 7.80 0.66 -10.83
CA LEU A 286 8.73 -0.46 -10.86
C LEU A 286 8.00 -1.81 -10.80
N TYR A 287 6.89 -1.91 -10.07
CA TYR A 287 6.12 -3.15 -10.03
C TYR A 287 5.47 -3.45 -11.39
N PHE A 288 4.96 -2.44 -12.08
CA PHE A 288 4.49 -2.59 -13.46
C PHE A 288 5.63 -2.97 -14.41
N GLU A 289 6.81 -2.35 -14.29
CA GLU A 289 7.98 -2.74 -15.09
C GLU A 289 8.34 -4.24 -14.89
N LEU A 290 8.25 -4.74 -13.65
CA LEU A 290 8.42 -6.16 -13.36
C LEU A 290 7.34 -7.03 -14.00
N MET A 291 6.06 -6.66 -13.89
CA MET A 291 4.97 -7.43 -14.48
C MET A 291 5.02 -7.43 -16.01
N ASP A 292 5.41 -6.31 -16.62
CA ASP A 292 5.60 -6.20 -18.06
C ASP A 292 6.75 -7.09 -18.54
N ALA A 293 7.90 -7.07 -17.86
CA ALA A 293 9.03 -7.96 -18.19
C ALA A 293 8.67 -9.45 -18.06
N VAL A 294 7.93 -9.81 -17.01
CA VAL A 294 7.42 -11.19 -16.84
C VAL A 294 6.45 -11.57 -17.94
N GLN A 295 5.58 -10.64 -18.33
CA GLN A 295 4.61 -10.87 -19.39
C GLN A 295 5.28 -11.01 -20.76
N GLU A 296 6.31 -10.20 -21.06
CA GLU A 296 7.13 -10.34 -22.27
C GLU A 296 7.79 -11.73 -22.32
N ASP A 297 8.34 -12.21 -21.21
CA ASP A 297 8.94 -13.54 -21.16
C ASP A 297 7.92 -14.68 -21.28
N LEU A 298 6.68 -14.49 -20.82
CA LEU A 298 5.57 -15.42 -21.08
C LEU A 298 5.16 -15.42 -22.56
N ASP A 299 5.04 -14.23 -23.16
CA ASP A 299 4.66 -14.06 -24.56
C ASP A 299 5.74 -14.62 -25.51
N ASP A 300 7.03 -14.51 -25.12
CA ASP A 300 8.19 -15.08 -25.82
C ASP A 300 8.37 -16.60 -25.59
N GLY A 301 7.60 -17.20 -24.67
CA GLY A 301 7.72 -18.62 -24.31
C GLY A 301 8.97 -18.98 -23.51
N LYS A 302 9.66 -17.99 -22.92
CA LYS A 302 10.73 -18.22 -21.93
C LYS A 302 10.16 -18.68 -20.60
N LEU A 303 8.96 -18.21 -20.30
CA LEU A 303 8.14 -18.64 -19.18
C LEU A 303 6.87 -19.33 -19.68
N GLU A 304 6.31 -20.19 -18.85
CA GLU A 304 5.02 -20.85 -19.11
C GLU A 304 4.15 -20.92 -17.86
N ILE A 305 2.84 -21.03 -18.04
CA ILE A 305 1.88 -21.30 -16.96
C ILE A 305 1.48 -22.77 -17.01
N ILE A 306 1.76 -23.52 -15.94
CA ILE A 306 1.35 -24.92 -15.81
C ILE A 306 0.37 -25.07 -14.64
N LEU A 307 -0.90 -25.32 -14.96
CA LEU A 307 -1.99 -25.48 -13.98
C LEU A 307 -2.10 -26.90 -13.38
N LEU A 308 -1.41 -27.89 -13.96
CA LEU A 308 -1.61 -29.31 -13.62
C LEU A 308 -0.87 -29.78 -12.35
N GLU A 309 0.08 -28.98 -11.84
CA GLU A 309 0.97 -29.38 -10.75
C GLU A 309 0.78 -28.53 -9.47
N GLU A 310 -0.41 -28.61 -8.86
CA GLU A 310 -0.65 -27.93 -7.57
C GLU A 310 0.10 -28.57 -6.40
N LYS A 311 0.26 -29.91 -6.40
CA LYS A 311 1.01 -30.62 -5.36
C LYS A 311 2.50 -30.28 -5.50
N ASN A 312 3.01 -29.47 -4.58
CA ASN A 312 4.40 -28.98 -4.46
C ASN A 312 4.72 -27.62 -5.11
N ASN A 313 3.71 -26.85 -5.51
CA ASN A 313 3.94 -25.46 -5.93
C ASN A 313 4.18 -24.56 -4.70
N ALA A 314 5.45 -24.28 -4.39
CA ALA A 314 5.84 -23.44 -3.25
C ALA A 314 5.33 -21.99 -3.35
N VAL A 315 5.16 -21.45 -4.58
CA VAL A 315 4.64 -20.10 -4.82
C VAL A 315 3.15 -20.04 -4.49
N LEU A 316 2.38 -21.04 -4.94
CA LEU A 316 0.96 -21.18 -4.60
C LEU A 316 0.77 -21.32 -3.08
N SER A 317 1.55 -22.18 -2.44
CA SER A 317 1.52 -22.35 -0.97
C SER A 317 1.86 -21.04 -0.26
N GLY A 318 2.91 -20.32 -0.68
CA GLY A 318 3.29 -19.04 -0.09
C GLY A 318 2.21 -17.97 -0.22
N GLN A 319 1.51 -17.88 -1.37
CA GLN A 319 0.40 -16.95 -1.50
C GLN A 319 -0.83 -17.37 -0.68
N ARG A 320 -1.12 -18.68 -0.57
CA ARG A 320 -2.19 -19.19 0.31
C ARG A 320 -1.91 -18.85 1.78
N GLU A 321 -0.67 -19.04 2.22
CA GLU A 321 -0.22 -18.68 3.58
C GLU A 321 -0.33 -17.17 3.83
N TYR A 322 0.09 -16.34 2.86
CA TYR A 322 -0.04 -14.89 2.95
C TYR A 322 -1.52 -14.47 3.11
N LEU A 323 -2.39 -15.00 2.26
CA LEU A 323 -3.82 -14.67 2.26
C LEU A 323 -4.48 -15.09 3.57
N GLU A 324 -4.20 -16.31 4.04
CA GLU A 324 -4.74 -16.81 5.31
C GLU A 324 -4.23 -15.99 6.50
N TYR A 325 -2.91 -15.70 6.53
CA TYR A 325 -2.34 -14.84 7.56
C TYR A 325 -3.03 -13.47 7.59
N ARG A 326 -3.17 -12.81 6.44
CA ARG A 326 -3.82 -11.49 6.35
C ARG A 326 -5.31 -11.58 6.68
N ARG A 327 -6.01 -12.62 6.26
CA ARG A 327 -7.42 -12.86 6.61
C ARG A 327 -7.57 -12.91 8.12
N ILE A 328 -6.82 -13.76 8.82
CA ILE A 328 -6.93 -13.90 10.28
C ILE A 328 -6.49 -12.62 11.01
N ASN A 329 -5.39 -12.00 10.57
CA ASN A 329 -4.69 -10.97 11.32
C ASN A 329 -4.90 -9.54 10.78
N ASP A 330 -5.91 -9.32 9.93
CA ASP A 330 -6.10 -8.00 9.30
C ASP A 330 -6.29 -6.89 10.35
N PRO A 331 -5.38 -5.91 10.44
CA PRO A 331 -5.42 -4.89 11.47
C PRO A 331 -6.56 -3.89 11.29
N ALA A 332 -7.14 -3.80 10.08
CA ALA A 332 -8.24 -2.91 9.78
C ALA A 332 -9.60 -3.49 10.19
N ARG A 333 -9.70 -4.81 10.42
CA ARG A 333 -10.95 -5.50 10.81
C ARG A 333 -11.75 -4.77 11.89
N PRO A 334 -11.20 -4.34 13.06
CA PRO A 334 -11.99 -3.64 14.07
C PRO A 334 -12.52 -2.27 13.61
N MET A 335 -11.79 -1.59 12.73
CA MET A 335 -12.22 -0.31 12.14
C MET A 335 -13.34 -0.55 11.12
N LEU A 336 -13.17 -1.52 10.22
CA LEU A 336 -14.18 -1.88 9.22
C LEU A 336 -15.50 -2.31 9.88
N GLN A 337 -15.44 -3.18 10.89
CA GLN A 337 -16.63 -3.63 11.64
C GLN A 337 -17.35 -2.47 12.33
N ARG A 338 -16.61 -1.47 12.81
CA ARG A 338 -17.20 -0.30 13.47
C ARG A 338 -17.87 0.65 12.49
N LEU A 339 -17.27 0.86 11.33
CA LEU A 339 -17.79 1.76 10.30
C LEU A 339 -18.98 1.12 9.57
N TYR A 340 -18.84 -0.14 9.14
CA TYR A 340 -19.72 -0.74 8.15
C TYR A 340 -20.52 -1.94 8.68
N GLY A 341 -20.35 -2.28 9.96
CA GLY A 341 -20.98 -3.44 10.59
C GLY A 341 -20.16 -4.71 10.39
N LYS A 342 -20.41 -5.70 11.26
CA LYS A 342 -19.65 -6.95 11.28
C LYS A 342 -19.78 -7.72 9.97
N ASP A 343 -21.01 -7.98 9.54
CA ASP A 343 -21.28 -8.88 8.42
C ASP A 343 -20.63 -8.37 7.13
N TRP A 344 -20.79 -7.08 6.80
CA TRP A 344 -20.16 -6.47 5.64
C TRP A 344 -18.63 -6.52 5.71
N ALA A 345 -18.05 -6.26 6.89
CA ALA A 345 -16.60 -6.29 7.07
C ALA A 345 -16.01 -7.69 6.90
N GLU A 346 -16.65 -8.72 7.46
CA GLU A 346 -16.23 -10.12 7.31
C GLU A 346 -16.36 -10.58 5.85
N GLU A 347 -17.49 -10.28 5.20
CA GLU A 347 -17.72 -10.62 3.78
C GLU A 347 -16.69 -9.94 2.86
N LEU A 348 -16.37 -8.68 3.12
CA LEU A 348 -15.32 -7.95 2.40
C LEU A 348 -13.94 -8.60 2.58
N ILE A 349 -13.56 -8.90 3.82
CA ILE A 349 -12.24 -9.44 4.15
C ILE A 349 -12.06 -10.83 3.50
N ASP A 350 -13.04 -11.71 3.65
CA ASP A 350 -12.95 -13.09 3.19
C ASP A 350 -13.19 -13.22 1.69
N GLY A 351 -14.09 -12.42 1.11
CA GLY A 351 -14.52 -12.53 -0.28
C GLY A 351 -13.68 -11.71 -1.27
N VAL A 352 -13.08 -10.59 -0.83
CA VAL A 352 -12.43 -9.63 -1.74
C VAL A 352 -11.01 -9.28 -1.33
N LEU A 353 -10.77 -8.96 -0.06
CA LEU A 353 -9.42 -8.53 0.36
C LEU A 353 -8.42 -9.68 0.38
N PHE A 354 -8.86 -10.84 0.89
CA PHE A 354 -8.05 -12.05 1.03
C PHE A 354 -8.85 -13.31 0.61
N PRO A 355 -9.27 -13.40 -0.67
CA PRO A 355 -10.04 -14.53 -1.18
C PRO A 355 -9.25 -15.83 -1.10
N THR A 356 -9.96 -16.95 -1.03
CA THR A 356 -9.33 -18.27 -1.12
C THR A 356 -8.78 -18.50 -2.52
N LEU A 357 -7.59 -19.11 -2.60
CA LEU A 357 -6.84 -19.40 -3.82
C LEU A 357 -7.05 -20.82 -4.33
#